data_AF-A0A1W1CJP3-F1
#
_entry.id   AF-A0A1W1CJP3-F1
#
_cell.length_a   1.000
_cell.length_b   1.000
_cell.length_c   1.000
_cell.angle_alpha   90.00
_cell.angle_beta   90.00
_cell.angle_gamma   90.00
#
_symmetry.space_group_name_H-M   'P 1'
#
loop_
_entity.id
_entity.type
_entity.pdbx_description
1 polymer ?
#
loop_
_entity_poly.entity_id
_entity_poly.type
_entity_poly.pdbx_seq_one_letter_code
_entity_poly.pdbx_strand_id
1 'polypeptide(L)'
;MRLLLLLLPLYLLSDSNAMIEDDNIGSENRTETADSFLSEVEYGKMLYRNPRGISCSKCHGKEGKGGQKIAKYYDKYKNPKILKGLDITGYSLEELKASLKNRYRDENNRRIRHKIMPMYYLTDEEVKAIYSYLQEVKNRR
;
A
#
# COMPACT_ATOMS: atom_id res chain seq x y z
N MET A 1 -13.85 -38.44 -44.60
CA MET A 1 -13.38 -39.85 -44.72
C MET A 1 -11.94 -39.84 -44.19
N ARG A 2 -11.54 -40.45 -43.08
CA ARG A 2 -11.75 -41.80 -42.53
C ARG A 2 -11.40 -41.63 -41.03
N LEU A 3 -12.34 -41.68 -40.09
CA LEU A 3 -12.76 -42.87 -39.35
C LEU A 3 -11.60 -43.82 -39.00
N LEU A 4 -11.07 -43.70 -37.78
CA LEU A 4 -10.65 -44.86 -36.99
C LEU A 4 -10.99 -44.61 -35.52
N LEU A 5 -12.13 -45.17 -35.14
CA LEU A 5 -12.54 -45.50 -33.77
C LEU A 5 -11.82 -46.78 -33.34
N LEU A 6 -11.91 -47.07 -32.02
CA LEU A 6 -11.67 -48.34 -31.31
C LEU A 6 -10.26 -48.47 -30.70
N LEU A 7 -10.02 -48.73 -29.40
CA LEU A 7 -10.84 -49.13 -28.25
C LEU A 7 -10.09 -48.77 -26.95
N LEU A 8 -10.83 -48.30 -25.94
CA LEU A 8 -10.40 -48.28 -24.53
C LEU A 8 -10.26 -49.71 -23.98
N PRO A 9 -9.32 -49.97 -23.06
CA PRO A 9 -9.54 -50.92 -21.99
C PRO A 9 -9.99 -50.18 -20.73
N LEU A 10 -11.25 -50.41 -20.37
CA LEU A 10 -11.81 -50.14 -19.06
C LEU A 10 -11.21 -51.17 -18.08
N TYR A 11 -10.36 -50.74 -17.15
CA TYR A 11 -9.99 -51.54 -15.99
C TYR A 11 -10.40 -50.81 -14.72
N LEU A 12 -11.58 -51.19 -14.21
CA LEU A 12 -11.90 -51.16 -12.80
C LEU A 12 -11.61 -52.56 -12.28
N LEU A 13 -10.74 -52.69 -11.28
CA LEU A 13 -10.84 -53.68 -10.22
C LEU A 13 -10.03 -53.21 -9.01
N SER A 14 -10.68 -53.38 -7.87
CA SER A 14 -10.25 -53.16 -6.51
C SER A 14 -8.91 -53.84 -6.20
N ASP A 15 -8.16 -53.27 -5.25
CA ASP A 15 -7.96 -53.93 -3.97
C ASP A 15 -7.35 -52.96 -2.95
N SER A 16 -8.00 -52.92 -1.78
CA SER A 16 -7.51 -52.29 -0.56
C SER A 16 -6.26 -53.02 -0.09
N ASN A 17 -5.13 -52.32 -0.02
CA ASN A 17 -4.04 -52.69 0.87
C ASN A 17 -3.33 -51.43 1.37
N ALA A 18 -3.20 -51.39 2.69
CA ALA A 18 -2.69 -50.31 3.50
C ALA A 18 -1.32 -49.81 3.01
N MET A 19 -1.19 -48.50 2.83
CA MET A 19 0.10 -47.83 2.78
C MET A 19 0.32 -47.13 4.13
N ILE A 20 1.49 -47.43 4.66
CA ILE A 20 2.09 -46.94 5.90
C ILE A 20 2.19 -45.41 5.83
N GLU A 21 1.62 -44.72 6.81
CA GLU A 21 1.95 -43.32 7.13
C GLU A 21 3.37 -43.30 7.70
N ASP A 22 4.34 -42.90 6.88
CA ASP A 22 5.66 -42.47 7.32
C ASP A 22 5.66 -40.94 7.31
N ASP A 23 5.20 -40.35 8.41
CA ASP A 23 5.26 -38.91 8.67
C ASP A 23 6.72 -38.53 8.95
N ASN A 24 7.54 -38.54 7.89
CA ASN A 24 8.91 -38.10 7.95
C ASN A 24 8.97 -36.57 8.04
N ILE A 25 9.10 -36.13 9.28
CA ILE A 25 9.23 -34.77 9.77
C ILE A 25 10.56 -34.16 9.27
N GLY A 26 10.62 -33.82 7.99
CA GLY A 26 11.67 -33.02 7.36
C GLY A 26 11.41 -31.53 7.53
N SER A 27 11.38 -31.07 8.79
CA SER A 27 11.27 -29.66 9.18
C SER A 27 12.54 -28.91 8.77
N GLU A 28 12.60 -28.40 7.55
CA GLU A 28 13.45 -27.25 7.25
C GLU A 28 12.84 -26.03 7.95
N ASN A 29 13.33 -25.84 9.17
CA ASN A 29 13.24 -24.72 10.09
C ASN A 29 12.97 -23.35 9.42
N ARG A 30 11.71 -23.10 9.05
CA ARG A 30 11.13 -21.78 9.24
C ARG A 30 10.75 -21.72 10.70
N THR A 31 11.60 -21.09 11.50
CA THR A 31 11.17 -20.60 12.80
C THR A 31 9.98 -19.67 12.53
N GLU A 32 8.77 -20.21 12.65
CA GLU A 32 7.56 -19.45 12.92
C GLU A 32 7.79 -18.79 14.27
N THR A 33 8.51 -17.66 14.25
CA THR A 33 8.64 -16.81 15.42
C THR A 33 7.30 -16.12 15.59
N ALA A 34 6.54 -16.57 16.60
CA ALA A 34 5.44 -15.90 17.27
C ALA A 34 5.15 -14.48 16.77
N ASP A 35 3.96 -14.24 16.20
CA ASP A 35 3.30 -12.93 16.05
C ASP A 35 4.23 -11.73 16.20
N SER A 36 5.19 -11.56 15.27
CA SER A 36 6.04 -10.38 15.29
C SER A 36 5.18 -9.22 14.83
N PHE A 37 4.60 -8.52 15.81
CA PHE A 37 3.81 -7.33 15.55
C PHE A 37 4.65 -6.35 14.73
N LEU A 38 4.08 -5.83 13.65
CA LEU A 38 4.77 -4.83 12.81
C LEU A 38 5.21 -3.67 13.68
N SER A 39 6.46 -3.22 13.51
CA SER A 39 6.85 -1.96 14.14
C SER A 39 5.98 -0.81 13.65
N GLU A 40 5.83 0.24 14.45
CA GLU A 40 5.01 1.40 14.08
C GLU A 40 5.43 2.00 12.73
N VAL A 41 6.74 2.04 12.46
CA VAL A 41 7.32 2.51 11.20
C VAL A 41 6.93 1.60 10.03
N GLU A 42 6.95 0.28 10.21
CA GLU A 42 6.56 -0.67 9.16
C GLU A 42 5.07 -0.60 8.87
N TYR A 43 4.25 -0.52 9.91
CA TYR A 43 2.81 -0.30 9.75
C TYR A 43 2.52 1.04 9.05
N GLY A 44 3.21 2.10 9.46
CA GLY A 44 3.15 3.41 8.81
C GLY A 44 3.53 3.39 7.34
N LYS A 45 4.58 2.63 6.98
CA LYS A 45 5.00 2.43 5.59
C LYS A 45 3.95 1.68 4.77
N MET A 46 3.30 0.68 5.36
CA MET A 46 2.19 -0.04 4.72
C MET A 46 0.99 0.88 4.49
N LEU A 47 0.59 1.63 5.52
CA LEU A 47 -0.46 2.63 5.42
C LEU A 47 -0.12 3.70 4.38
N TYR A 48 1.12 4.20 4.33
CA TYR A 48 1.54 5.17 3.32
C TYR A 48 1.38 4.66 1.88
N ARG A 49 1.66 3.36 1.67
CA ARG A 49 1.55 2.73 0.36
C ARG A 49 0.11 2.53 -0.07
N ASN A 50 -0.82 2.27 0.85
CA ASN A 50 -2.21 2.00 0.49
C ASN A 50 -3.20 2.39 1.60
N PRO A 51 -3.33 3.68 1.95
CA PRO A 51 -4.32 4.10 2.94
C PRO A 51 -5.70 4.03 2.28
N ARG A 52 -6.50 3.06 2.72
CA ARG A 52 -7.88 2.83 2.24
C ARG A 52 -8.00 2.80 0.70
N GLY A 53 -7.03 2.19 0.02
CA GLY A 53 -7.09 1.98 -1.44
C GLY A 53 -6.45 3.07 -2.30
N ILE A 54 -6.01 4.21 -1.73
CA ILE A 54 -5.45 5.32 -2.52
C ILE A 54 -4.04 5.67 -2.05
N SER A 55 -3.03 5.14 -2.72
CA SER A 55 -1.61 5.31 -2.36
C SER A 55 -1.16 6.77 -2.26
N CYS A 56 -0.58 7.17 -1.11
CA CYS A 56 0.08 8.47 -0.94
C CYS A 56 1.23 8.64 -1.92
N SER A 57 1.94 7.55 -2.22
CA SER A 57 3.16 7.58 -3.04
C SER A 57 2.92 8.00 -4.48
N LYS A 58 1.70 7.80 -5.01
CA LYS A 58 1.30 8.24 -6.35
C LYS A 58 1.30 9.77 -6.48
N CYS A 59 1.14 10.50 -5.37
CA CYS A 59 1.14 11.97 -5.35
C CYS A 59 2.41 12.53 -4.70
N HIS A 60 2.84 11.96 -3.57
CA HIS A 60 3.93 12.50 -2.75
C HIS A 60 5.27 11.76 -2.94
N GLY A 61 5.36 10.84 -3.91
CA GLY A 61 6.58 10.09 -4.21
C GLY A 61 6.78 8.89 -3.28
N LYS A 62 7.75 8.01 -3.58
CA LYS A 62 7.96 6.77 -2.80
C LYS A 62 8.20 6.99 -1.30
N GLU A 63 8.75 8.15 -0.97
CA GLU A 63 9.25 8.51 0.36
C GLU A 63 8.64 9.84 0.86
N GLY A 64 7.51 10.29 0.31
CA GLY A 64 6.89 11.55 0.76
C GLY A 64 7.61 12.84 0.34
N LYS A 65 8.68 12.75 -0.46
CA LYS A 65 9.51 13.89 -0.91
C LYS A 65 8.87 14.76 -2.01
N GLY A 66 7.63 14.47 -2.39
CA GLY A 66 6.88 15.21 -3.40
C GLY A 66 7.32 14.97 -4.85
N GLY A 67 6.93 15.91 -5.71
CA GLY A 67 7.40 15.99 -7.09
C GLY A 67 6.68 15.10 -8.10
N GLN A 68 5.86 14.14 -7.67
CA GLN A 68 5.12 13.29 -8.61
C GLN A 68 4.08 14.11 -9.37
N LYS A 69 4.02 13.90 -10.68
CA LYS A 69 3.03 14.50 -11.55
C LYS A 69 1.68 13.83 -11.32
N ILE A 70 0.72 14.59 -10.81
CA ILE A 70 -0.65 14.13 -10.54
C ILE A 70 -1.51 14.33 -11.79
N ALA A 71 -1.46 15.51 -12.39
CA ALA A 71 -2.27 15.84 -13.57
C ALA A 71 -1.58 16.92 -14.43
N LYS A 72 -1.92 16.91 -15.72
CA LYS A 72 -1.72 18.05 -16.62
C LYS A 72 -3.08 18.68 -16.87
N TYR A 73 -3.17 20.00 -16.74
CA TYR A 73 -4.37 20.76 -17.03
C TYR A 73 -4.01 22.04 -17.78
N TYR A 74 -5.02 22.77 -18.25
CA TYR A 74 -4.84 24.03 -18.94
C TYR A 74 -5.53 25.13 -18.15
N ASP A 75 -4.90 26.29 -18.05
CA ASP A 75 -5.55 27.47 -17.45
C ASP A 75 -6.55 28.10 -18.43
N LYS A 76 -7.20 29.18 -17.99
CA LYS A 76 -8.21 29.91 -18.80
C LYS A 76 -7.66 30.49 -20.11
N TYR A 77 -6.33 30.59 -20.26
CA TYR A 77 -5.64 31.06 -21.45
C TYR A 77 -5.02 29.92 -22.26
N LYS A 78 -5.39 28.66 -21.98
CA LYS A 78 -4.85 27.45 -22.61
C LYS A 78 -3.35 27.25 -22.40
N ASN A 79 -2.75 27.82 -21.36
CA ASN A 79 -1.37 27.49 -21.00
C ASN A 79 -1.33 26.15 -20.25
N PRO A 80 -0.40 25.24 -20.59
CA PRO A 80 -0.26 23.98 -19.87
C PRO A 80 0.26 24.22 -18.44
N LYS A 81 -0.39 23.58 -17.48
CA LYS A 81 0.01 23.54 -16.07
C LYS A 81 0.17 22.10 -15.61
N ILE A 82 1.07 21.87 -14.67
CA ILE A 82 1.34 20.56 -14.09
C ILE A 82 1.06 20.63 -12.61
N LEU A 83 0.10 19.83 -12.14
CA LEU A 83 -0.11 19.61 -10.73
C LEU A 83 0.89 18.55 -10.25
N LYS A 84 1.68 18.91 -9.23
CA LYS A 84 2.62 18.01 -8.56
C LYS A 84 2.28 17.89 -7.09
N GLY A 85 2.53 16.74 -6.48
CA GLY A 85 2.43 16.62 -5.02
C GLY A 85 3.60 17.28 -4.31
N LEU A 86 3.35 17.70 -3.08
CA LEU A 86 4.30 18.41 -2.22
C LEU A 86 5.20 17.44 -1.44
N ASP A 87 6.36 17.94 -0.99
CA ASP A 87 7.13 17.27 0.07
C ASP A 87 6.35 17.36 1.39
N ILE A 88 6.09 16.21 2.01
CA ILE A 88 5.37 16.07 3.28
C ILE A 88 6.24 15.52 4.40
N THR A 89 7.53 15.25 4.14
CA THR A 89 8.47 14.75 5.16
C THR A 89 8.74 15.79 6.25
N GLY A 90 8.50 17.08 5.97
CA GLY A 90 8.68 18.17 6.93
C GLY A 90 7.44 18.54 7.75
N TYR A 91 6.31 17.86 7.58
CA TYR A 91 5.06 18.22 8.26
C TYR A 91 5.15 17.87 9.75
N SER A 92 4.55 18.71 10.60
CA SER A 92 4.28 18.31 11.99
C SER A 92 3.18 17.25 12.03
N LEU A 93 3.08 16.50 13.12
CA LEU A 93 1.99 15.53 13.32
C LEU A 93 0.61 16.20 13.20
N GLU A 94 0.47 17.42 13.72
CA GLU A 94 -0.78 18.20 13.62
C GLU A 94 -1.11 18.54 12.16
N GLU A 95 -0.14 19.04 11.40
CA GLU A 95 -0.32 19.37 9.99
C GLU A 95 -0.64 18.14 9.13
N LEU A 96 0.02 17.01 9.40
CA LEU A 96 -0.25 15.75 8.73
C LEU A 96 -1.67 15.25 9.04
N LYS A 97 -2.06 15.28 10.32
CA LYS A 97 -3.40 14.87 10.76
C LYS A 97 -4.49 15.74 10.12
N ALA A 98 -4.29 17.06 10.08
CA ALA A 98 -5.22 17.97 9.43
C ALA A 98 -5.30 17.69 7.92
N SER A 99 -4.16 17.46 7.27
CA SER A 99 -4.07 17.11 5.85
C SER A 99 -4.81 15.81 5.52
N LEU A 100 -4.64 14.74 6.29
CA LEU A 100 -5.34 13.46 6.07
C LEU A 100 -6.87 13.57 6.29
N LYS A 101 -7.32 14.61 7.01
CA LYS A 101 -8.73 15.04 7.12
C LYS A 101 -9.15 16.06 6.06
N ASN A 102 -8.33 16.24 5.01
CA ASN A 102 -8.50 17.20 3.93
C ASN A 102 -8.57 18.67 4.39
N ARG A 103 -7.76 19.07 5.38
CA ARG A 103 -7.72 20.44 5.93
C ARG A 103 -6.30 21.02 5.88
N TYR A 104 -5.94 21.64 4.77
CA TYR A 104 -4.61 22.22 4.53
C TYR A 104 -4.63 23.72 4.74
N ARG A 105 -3.45 24.32 4.96
CA ARG A 105 -3.29 25.76 5.03
C ARG A 105 -3.14 26.34 3.63
N ASP A 106 -3.93 27.38 3.33
CA ASP A 106 -3.70 28.21 2.15
C ASP A 106 -2.58 29.24 2.41
N GLU A 107 -2.28 30.05 1.39
CA GLU A 107 -1.30 31.15 1.47
C GLU A 107 -1.59 32.18 2.58
N ASN A 108 -2.83 32.26 3.05
CA ASN A 108 -3.27 33.13 4.13
C ASN A 108 -3.36 32.40 5.48
N ASN A 109 -2.76 31.21 5.59
CA ASN A 109 -2.72 30.37 6.79
C ASN A 109 -4.10 29.86 7.26
N ARG A 110 -5.09 29.76 6.38
CA ARG A 110 -6.46 29.30 6.71
C ARG A 110 -6.66 27.83 6.34
N ARG A 111 -7.42 27.09 7.15
CA ARG A 111 -7.73 25.67 6.91
C ARG A 111 -8.80 25.49 5.83
N ILE A 112 -8.38 25.18 4.62
CA ILE A 112 -9.23 24.92 3.44
C ILE A 112 -9.25 23.44 3.04
N ARG A 113 -10.25 23.06 2.25
CA ARG A 113 -10.33 21.73 1.63
C ARG A 113 -9.49 21.66 0.36
N HIS A 114 -8.69 20.61 0.20
CA HIS A 114 -7.94 20.39 -1.04
C HIS A 114 -8.82 19.66 -2.05
N LYS A 115 -8.95 20.21 -3.26
CA LYS A 115 -9.87 19.66 -4.27
C LYS A 115 -9.44 18.29 -4.83
N ILE A 116 -8.17 17.91 -4.64
CA ILE A 116 -7.58 16.72 -5.26
C ILE A 116 -7.17 15.65 -4.25
N MET A 117 -6.79 16.02 -3.02
CA MET A 117 -6.29 15.04 -2.05
C MET A 117 -7.50 14.43 -1.32
N PRO A 118 -7.67 13.10 -1.29
CA PRO A 118 -8.83 12.49 -0.66
C PRO A 118 -8.78 12.60 0.87
N MET A 119 -9.91 12.29 1.51
CA MET A 119 -9.98 12.02 2.95
C MET A 119 -9.83 10.51 3.18
N TYR A 120 -9.00 10.12 4.13
CA TYR A 120 -8.66 8.71 4.35
C TYR A 120 -9.38 8.06 5.54
N TYR A 121 -10.10 8.83 6.38
CA TYR A 121 -10.83 8.33 7.56
C TYR A 121 -9.99 7.41 8.47
N LEU A 122 -8.73 7.81 8.67
CA LEU A 122 -7.76 7.10 9.52
C LEU A 122 -7.97 7.44 10.99
N THR A 123 -7.66 6.49 11.88
CA THR A 123 -7.59 6.75 13.32
C THR A 123 -6.37 7.61 13.66
N ASP A 124 -6.31 8.14 14.88
CA ASP A 124 -5.18 8.95 15.31
C ASP A 124 -3.88 8.12 15.40
N GLU A 125 -3.99 6.84 15.74
CA GLU A 125 -2.89 5.87 15.79
C GLU A 125 -2.37 5.55 14.38
N GLU A 126 -3.26 5.35 13.40
CA GLU A 126 -2.89 5.15 12.00
C GLU A 126 -2.15 6.39 11.45
N VAL A 127 -2.61 7.59 11.80
CA VAL A 127 -1.94 8.84 11.42
C VAL A 127 -0.56 8.95 12.07
N LYS A 128 -0.43 8.59 13.35
CA LYS A 128 0.87 8.55 14.05
C LYS A 128 1.83 7.57 13.39
N ALA A 129 1.36 6.38 13.00
CA ALA A 129 2.19 5.41 12.30
C ALA A 129 2.74 5.96 10.98
N ILE A 130 1.90 6.59 10.15
CA ILE A 130 2.35 7.25 8.91
C ILE A 130 3.36 8.36 9.22
N TYR A 131 3.11 9.17 10.25
CA TYR A 131 4.04 10.21 10.69
C TYR A 131 5.40 9.62 11.07
N SER A 132 5.43 8.58 11.92
CA SER A 132 6.64 7.90 12.34
C SER A 132 7.44 7.35 11.15
N TYR A 133 6.78 6.79 10.14
CA TYR A 133 7.43 6.41 8.89
C TYR A 133 8.07 7.61 8.14
N LEU A 134 7.37 8.74 8.03
CA LEU A 134 7.91 9.93 7.35
C LEU A 134 9.10 10.54 8.11
N GLN A 135 9.07 10.51 9.44
CA GLN A 135 10.18 10.97 10.29
C GLN A 135 11.40 10.06 10.14
N GLU A 136 11.20 8.74 10.12
CA GLU A 136 12.27 7.79 9.84
C GLU A 136 12.93 8.07 8.47
N VAL A 137 12.12 8.29 7.43
CA VAL A 137 12.63 8.67 6.10
C VAL A 137 13.41 9.98 6.13
N LYS A 138 12.95 10.96 6.90
CA LYS A 138 13.62 12.26 7.05
C LYS A 138 14.98 12.12 7.73
N ASN A 139 15.09 11.27 8.75
CA ASN A 139 16.29 11.10 9.57
C ASN A 139 17.38 10.24 8.92
N ARG A 140 17.06 9.44 7.89
CA ARG A 140 18.04 8.67 7.10
C ARG A 140 18.89 9.50 6.13
N ARG A 141 18.76 10.83 6.16
CA ARG A 141 19.50 11.78 5.34
C ARG A 141 20.58 12.45 6.16
#